data_AF-A0A2S4PIU9-F1
#
_entry.id   AF-A0A2S4PIU9-F1
#
_cell.length_a   1.000
_cell.length_b   1.000
_cell.length_c   1.000
_cell.angle_alpha   90.00
_cell.angle_beta   90.00
_cell.angle_gamma   90.00
#
_symmetry.space_group_name_H-M   'P 1'
#
loop_
_entity.id
_entity.type
_entity.pdbx_description
1 polymer ?
#
loop_
_entity_poly.entity_id
_entity_poly.type
_entity_poly.pdbx_seq_one_letter_code
_entity_poly.pdbx_strand_id
1 'polypeptide(L)'
;MSGSDVENFVEDTKKDKHDDKLILTYPTERRPVLRKLSEAAQEEGLSEKSPMVRLKEETAPFSRPKQRRWPPGKEFWLKRIIHDGLRCGMYGKTMQANGKLSNWNAQAQLVDKSDNPGAWDEPRLTFNYQNVVEDTPGCFVELMYSCHDYLGHPLHEMFFKLDLKHGYWAILVHPDDRHYFDFSISGL
;
A
#
# COMPACT_ATOMS: atom_id res chain seq x y z
N MET A 1 22.23 24.20 58.08
CA MET A 1 22.11 22.96 57.27
C MET A 1 20.78 23.06 56.51
N SER A 2 20.86 22.90 55.18
CA SER A 2 19.82 22.76 54.13
C SER A 2 18.43 23.37 54.36
N GLY A 3 17.87 24.28 53.54
CA GLY A 3 18.04 24.44 52.09
C GLY A 3 17.23 23.40 51.31
N SER A 4 16.04 23.74 50.82
CA SER A 4 15.48 23.24 49.55
C SER A 4 14.18 23.99 49.19
N ASP A 5 14.38 25.09 48.48
CA ASP A 5 13.44 25.66 47.54
C ASP A 5 13.34 24.76 46.30
N VAL A 6 12.12 24.69 45.75
CA VAL A 6 11.79 24.56 44.31
C VAL A 6 12.13 23.21 43.64
N GLU A 7 11.11 22.52 43.14
CA GLU A 7 10.87 22.38 41.69
C GLU A 7 9.62 21.52 41.43
N ASN A 8 8.60 22.17 40.87
CA ASN A 8 7.51 21.52 40.18
C ASN A 8 8.10 20.74 39.00
N PHE A 9 8.15 19.42 39.11
CA PHE A 9 8.38 18.57 37.94
C PHE A 9 7.13 18.59 37.06
N VAL A 10 7.11 19.56 36.14
CA VAL A 10 6.41 19.43 34.87
C VAL A 10 7.16 18.36 34.10
N GLU A 11 6.66 17.13 34.11
CA GLU A 11 7.14 16.11 33.19
C GLU A 11 6.59 16.46 31.81
N ASP A 12 7.45 17.14 31.04
CA ASP A 12 7.24 17.53 29.66
C ASP A 12 6.83 16.31 28.82
N THR A 13 5.58 16.33 28.36
CA THR A 13 5.04 15.38 27.40
C THR A 13 5.59 15.68 26.01
N LYS A 14 6.84 15.29 25.75
CA LYS A 14 7.30 15.08 24.36
C LYS A 14 7.00 13.65 23.95
N LYS A 15 5.72 13.41 23.61
CA LYS A 15 5.35 12.33 22.69
C LYS A 15 5.88 12.71 21.31
N ASP A 16 7.07 12.25 20.97
CA ASP A 16 7.48 12.11 19.57
C ASP A 16 6.54 11.09 18.92
N LYS A 17 5.41 11.59 18.42
CA LYS A 17 4.56 10.87 17.48
C LYS A 17 5.20 11.01 16.11
N HIS A 18 6.28 10.26 15.88
CA HIS A 18 6.60 9.89 14.52
C HIS A 18 5.49 8.93 14.08
N ASP A 19 4.60 9.40 13.20
CA ASP A 19 3.73 8.52 12.44
C ASP A 19 4.66 7.69 11.54
N ASP A 20 4.82 6.37 11.76
CA ASP A 20 5.65 5.56 10.88
C ASP A 20 5.00 5.57 9.49
N LYS A 21 5.80 5.88 8.46
CA LYS A 21 5.40 5.72 7.08
C LYS A 21 5.55 4.26 6.66
N LEU A 22 4.53 3.80 5.94
CA LEU A 22 4.44 2.48 5.35
C LEU A 22 4.52 2.63 3.83
N ILE A 23 5.14 1.65 3.21
CA ILE A 23 5.31 1.53 1.77
C ILE A 23 4.67 0.22 1.31
N LEU A 24 4.19 0.17 0.06
CA LEU A 24 3.80 -1.09 -0.54
C LEU A 24 5.05 -1.98 -0.68
N THR A 25 5.05 -3.18 -0.10
CA THR A 25 6.19 -4.13 -0.25
C THR A 25 5.71 -5.54 -0.56
N TYR A 26 6.61 -6.53 -0.43
CA TYR A 26 6.33 -7.95 -0.59
C TYR A 26 6.39 -8.75 0.73
N PRO A 27 5.65 -9.88 0.82
CA PRO A 27 5.79 -10.90 1.88
C PRO A 27 7.23 -11.38 1.96
N THR A 28 7.96 -10.95 2.99
CA THR A 28 9.28 -11.52 3.21
C THR A 28 9.19 -12.91 3.83
N GLU A 29 8.16 -13.27 4.59
CA GLU A 29 8.08 -14.61 5.20
C GLU A 29 6.65 -15.13 5.42
N ARG A 30 6.51 -16.47 5.24
CA ARG A 30 5.40 -17.36 5.66
C ARG A 30 4.28 -17.64 4.66
N ARG A 31 4.62 -18.32 3.54
CA ARG A 31 3.84 -19.48 3.07
C ARG A 31 4.79 -20.58 2.58
N PRO A 32 4.71 -21.83 3.09
CA PRO A 32 5.62 -22.91 2.68
C PRO A 32 5.51 -23.27 1.19
N VAL A 33 4.38 -22.96 0.53
CA VAL A 33 4.19 -23.21 -0.91
C VAL A 33 4.82 -22.13 -1.79
N LEU A 34 4.91 -20.88 -1.31
CA LEU A 34 5.52 -19.76 -2.06
C LEU A 34 7.05 -19.73 -1.93
N ARG A 35 7.63 -20.41 -0.93
CA ARG A 35 9.08 -20.43 -0.72
C ARG A 35 9.84 -20.95 -1.96
N LYS A 36 9.29 -21.98 -2.62
CA LYS A 36 9.84 -22.51 -3.87
C LYS A 36 9.74 -21.54 -5.05
N LEU A 37 8.78 -20.62 -5.04
CA LEU A 37 8.61 -19.61 -6.10
C LEU A 37 9.41 -18.33 -5.80
N SER A 38 9.60 -17.96 -4.53
CA SER A 38 10.41 -16.81 -4.14
C SER A 38 11.91 -17.10 -4.25
N GLU A 39 12.34 -18.32 -3.92
CA GLU A 39 13.74 -18.77 -4.13
C GLU A 39 14.04 -18.90 -5.63
N ALA A 40 13.08 -19.37 -6.44
CA ALA A 40 13.21 -19.38 -7.91
C ALA A 40 13.16 -17.97 -8.54
N ALA A 41 12.38 -17.04 -7.99
CA ALA A 41 12.32 -15.64 -8.46
C ALA A 41 13.55 -14.81 -8.08
N GLN A 42 14.29 -15.23 -7.03
CA GLN A 42 15.57 -14.64 -6.67
C GLN A 42 16.73 -15.19 -7.53
N GLU A 43 16.64 -16.43 -8.03
CA GLU A 43 17.62 -16.98 -8.98
C GLU A 43 17.41 -16.52 -10.43
N GLU A 44 16.20 -16.09 -10.81
CA GLU A 44 15.94 -15.54 -12.14
C GLU A 44 15.39 -14.12 -12.10
N GLY A 45 16.25 -13.10 -11.97
CA GLY A 45 16.10 -11.75 -12.57
C GLY A 45 14.75 -11.01 -12.52
N LEU A 46 13.79 -11.40 -11.67
CA LEU A 46 12.40 -10.92 -11.73
C LEU A 46 12.26 -9.46 -11.27
N SER A 47 13.26 -8.97 -10.52
CA SER A 47 13.35 -7.55 -10.17
C SER A 47 13.58 -6.67 -11.39
N GLU A 48 14.30 -7.14 -12.42
CA GLU A 48 14.55 -6.38 -13.66
C GLU A 48 13.34 -6.37 -14.62
N LYS A 49 12.34 -7.25 -14.40
CA LYS A 49 11.16 -7.38 -15.28
C LYS A 49 9.89 -6.73 -14.73
N SER A 50 9.97 -6.09 -13.55
CA SER A 50 8.82 -5.40 -12.98
C SER A 50 8.57 -4.08 -13.73
N PRO A 51 7.31 -3.76 -14.08
CA PRO A 51 7.03 -2.51 -14.77
C PRO A 51 7.42 -1.32 -13.88
N MET A 52 8.24 -0.43 -14.44
CA MET A 52 8.63 0.81 -13.78
C MET A 52 7.52 1.86 -13.88
N VAL A 53 7.40 2.68 -12.85
CA VAL A 53 6.52 3.84 -12.82
C VAL A 53 7.16 4.96 -13.62
N ARG A 54 6.42 5.52 -14.60
CA ARG A 54 6.91 6.62 -15.43
C ARG A 54 6.17 7.91 -15.09
N LEU A 55 6.60 8.56 -14.02
CA LEU A 55 6.02 9.84 -13.60
C LEU A 55 6.11 10.87 -14.73
N LYS A 56 5.05 11.67 -14.86
CA LYS A 56 5.02 12.81 -15.75
C LYS A 56 6.09 13.83 -15.36
N GLU A 57 6.74 14.43 -16.35
CA GLU A 57 7.71 15.50 -16.13
C GLU A 57 7.09 16.61 -15.26
N GLU A 58 7.85 17.12 -14.29
CA GLU A 58 7.42 18.10 -13.26
C GLU A 58 6.47 17.58 -12.16
N THR A 59 6.15 16.28 -12.10
CA THR A 59 5.35 15.73 -10.99
C THR A 59 6.12 15.80 -9.68
N ALA A 60 5.77 16.78 -8.84
CA ALA A 60 6.39 16.98 -7.54
C ALA A 60 5.86 15.99 -6.48
N PRO A 61 6.69 15.59 -5.49
CA PRO A 61 6.24 14.75 -4.38
C PRO A 61 5.06 15.36 -3.63
N PHE A 62 3.98 14.59 -3.51
CA PHE A 62 2.81 14.98 -2.75
C PHE A 62 2.81 14.34 -1.37
N SER A 63 2.68 15.16 -0.32
CA SER A 63 2.60 14.70 1.06
C SER A 63 1.40 15.30 1.77
N ARG A 64 0.49 14.46 2.27
CA ARG A 64 -0.53 14.86 3.25
C ARG A 64 0.07 14.78 4.65
N PRO A 65 0.33 15.91 5.34
CA PRO A 65 0.96 15.87 6.66
C PRO A 65 0.01 15.39 7.77
N LYS A 66 -1.31 15.51 7.59
CA LYS A 66 -2.31 15.08 8.58
C LYS A 66 -3.16 13.98 8.00
N GLN A 67 -3.05 12.77 8.55
CA GLN A 67 -3.96 11.68 8.23
C GLN A 67 -5.31 11.90 8.91
N ARG A 68 -6.36 11.34 8.30
CA ARG A 68 -7.72 11.44 8.82
C ARG A 68 -7.82 10.64 10.12
N ARG A 69 -8.41 11.24 11.16
CA ARG A 69 -8.81 10.49 12.37
C ARG A 69 -10.05 9.68 12.06
N TRP A 70 -10.01 8.39 12.41
CA TRP A 70 -11.12 7.47 12.19
C TRP A 70 -11.89 7.19 13.49
N PRO A 71 -13.20 6.90 13.42
CA PRO A 71 -13.95 6.39 14.56
C PRO A 71 -13.34 5.07 15.08
N PRO A 72 -13.56 4.70 16.36
CA PRO A 72 -12.89 3.55 16.98
C PRO A 72 -13.00 2.23 16.20
N GLY A 73 -14.19 1.87 15.70
CA GLY A 73 -14.38 0.64 14.93
C GLY A 73 -13.63 0.63 13.60
N LYS A 74 -13.66 1.76 12.89
CA LYS A 74 -12.91 1.95 11.63
C LYS A 74 -11.39 2.00 11.88
N GLU A 75 -10.94 2.61 12.97
CA GLU A 75 -9.54 2.63 13.37
C GLU A 75 -9.02 1.22 13.72
N PHE A 76 -9.81 0.44 14.46
CA PHE A 76 -9.50 -0.97 14.74
C PHE A 76 -9.28 -1.75 13.44
N TRP A 77 -10.22 -1.64 12.50
CA TRP A 77 -10.10 -2.33 11.21
C TRP A 77 -8.93 -1.83 10.38
N LEU A 78 -8.67 -0.53 10.34
CA LEU A 78 -7.51 0.03 9.66
C LEU A 78 -6.21 -0.58 10.18
N LYS A 79 -6.00 -0.56 11.49
CA LYS A 79 -4.80 -1.15 12.10
C LYS A 79 -4.72 -2.65 11.83
N ARG A 80 -5.83 -3.38 11.91
CA ARG A 80 -5.88 -4.81 11.61
C ARG A 80 -5.51 -5.11 10.16
N ILE A 81 -6.11 -4.42 9.19
CA ILE A 81 -5.80 -4.61 7.74
C ILE A 81 -4.33 -4.31 7.47
N ILE A 82 -3.79 -3.25 8.07
CA ILE A 82 -2.39 -2.86 7.91
C ILE A 82 -1.45 -3.89 8.55
N HIS A 83 -1.72 -4.35 9.78
CA HIS A 83 -0.92 -5.39 10.42
C HIS A 83 -0.97 -6.71 9.65
N ASP A 84 -2.14 -7.09 9.15
CA ASP A 84 -2.30 -8.27 8.30
C ASP A 84 -1.49 -8.13 7.02
N GLY A 85 -1.58 -6.95 6.38
CA GLY A 85 -0.79 -6.58 5.20
C GLY A 85 0.72 -6.60 5.43
N LEU A 86 1.20 -6.08 6.57
CA LEU A 86 2.61 -6.15 6.96
C LEU A 86 3.06 -7.60 7.18
N ARG A 87 2.22 -8.42 7.82
CA ARG A 87 2.52 -9.82 8.12
C ARG A 87 2.57 -10.69 6.87
N CYS A 88 1.71 -10.43 5.89
CA CYS A 88 1.79 -11.06 4.57
C CYS A 88 2.63 -10.22 3.59
N GLY A 89 3.42 -9.27 4.12
CA GLY A 89 4.26 -8.28 3.45
C GLY A 89 3.69 -7.55 2.25
N MET A 90 2.37 -7.46 2.07
CA MET A 90 1.77 -6.49 1.15
C MET A 90 2.24 -5.05 1.40
N TYR A 91 2.62 -4.75 2.66
CA TYR A 91 3.23 -3.50 3.07
C TYR A 91 4.54 -3.76 3.79
N GLY A 92 5.38 -2.73 3.85
CA GLY A 92 6.64 -2.72 4.58
C GLY A 92 6.87 -1.36 5.19
N LYS A 93 7.87 -1.27 6.08
CA LYS A 93 8.21 -0.01 6.72
C LYS A 93 9.14 0.78 5.82
N THR A 94 8.79 2.04 5.51
CA THR A 94 9.58 2.90 4.62
C THR A 94 11.04 3.03 5.10
N MET A 95 11.25 3.20 6.40
CA MET A 95 12.61 3.29 6.96
C MET A 95 13.43 2.02 6.76
N GLN A 96 12.80 0.84 6.76
CA GLN A 96 13.49 -0.42 6.54
C GLN A 96 13.78 -0.65 5.05
N ALA A 97 12.86 -0.24 4.17
CA ALA A 97 13.01 -0.42 2.73
C ALA A 97 13.98 0.60 2.09
N ASN A 98 13.89 1.88 2.50
CA ASN A 98 14.56 2.99 1.84
C ASN A 98 15.69 3.62 2.68
N GLY A 99 15.83 3.23 3.96
CA GLY A 99 16.76 3.85 4.92
C GLY A 99 16.39 5.28 5.36
N LYS A 100 15.38 5.90 4.74
CA LYS A 100 14.87 7.24 5.01
C LYS A 100 13.37 7.32 4.78
N LEU A 101 12.70 8.30 5.41
CA LEU A 101 11.30 8.58 5.14
C LEU A 101 11.12 9.14 3.73
N SER A 102 10.07 8.71 3.02
CA SER A 102 9.73 9.26 1.70
C SER A 102 9.18 10.66 1.83
N ASN A 103 9.43 11.48 0.81
CA ASN A 103 8.78 12.78 0.64
C ASN A 103 7.33 12.65 0.14
N TRP A 104 6.94 11.46 -0.29
CA TRP A 104 5.56 11.13 -0.65
C TRP A 104 4.75 10.71 0.58
N ASN A 105 3.46 11.01 0.56
CA ASN A 105 2.51 10.51 1.55
C ASN A 105 1.08 10.58 1.00
N ALA A 106 0.59 9.45 0.52
CA ALA A 106 -0.80 9.25 0.14
C ALA A 106 -1.71 9.19 1.37
N GLN A 107 -2.99 9.49 1.14
CA GLN A 107 -4.01 9.39 2.18
C GLN A 107 -4.64 8.00 2.14
N ALA A 108 -4.59 7.30 3.27
CA ALA A 108 -5.37 6.08 3.48
C ALA A 108 -6.85 6.43 3.68
N GLN A 109 -7.72 5.79 2.91
CA GLN A 109 -9.16 5.98 2.93
C GLN A 109 -9.88 4.67 3.20
N LEU A 110 -10.80 4.70 4.17
CA LEU A 110 -11.70 3.59 4.46
C LEU A 110 -13.03 3.82 3.74
N VAL A 111 -13.38 2.85 2.89
CA VAL A 111 -14.62 2.84 2.12
C VAL A 111 -15.50 1.72 2.62
N ASP A 112 -16.78 2.02 2.83
CA ASP A 112 -17.72 1.04 3.34
C ASP A 112 -18.05 -0.01 2.26
N LYS A 113 -18.24 -1.27 2.68
CA LYS A 113 -18.51 -2.39 1.76
C LYS A 113 -19.98 -2.48 1.32
N SER A 114 -20.86 -1.77 2.02
CA SER A 114 -22.30 -1.75 1.80
C SER A 114 -22.82 -0.32 1.96
N ASP A 115 -24.04 -0.07 1.45
CA ASP A 115 -24.67 1.25 1.50
C ASP A 115 -25.12 1.64 2.93
N ASN A 116 -25.37 0.64 3.78
CA ASN A 116 -25.77 0.82 5.19
C ASN A 116 -24.78 0.09 6.12
N PRO A 117 -23.58 0.63 6.33
CA PRO A 117 -22.54 -0.02 7.13
C PRO A 117 -22.77 0.17 8.63
N GLY A 118 -22.61 -0.91 9.39
CA GLY A 118 -22.47 -0.84 10.83
C GLY A 118 -21.17 -0.16 11.25
N ALA A 119 -21.14 0.43 12.44
CA ALA A 119 -19.95 1.12 12.97
C ALA A 119 -18.72 0.22 13.14
N TRP A 120 -18.94 -1.10 13.19
CA TRP A 120 -17.93 -2.14 13.36
C TRP A 120 -17.81 -3.07 12.16
N ASP A 121 -18.47 -2.74 11.05
CA ASP A 121 -18.34 -3.53 9.83
C ASP A 121 -16.98 -3.30 9.20
N GLU A 122 -16.43 -4.34 8.58
CA GLU A 122 -15.12 -4.29 7.96
C GLU A 122 -15.13 -3.38 6.71
N PRO A 123 -14.37 -2.28 6.69
CA PRO A 123 -14.25 -1.43 5.52
C PRO A 123 -13.25 -1.99 4.50
N ARG A 124 -13.24 -1.42 3.30
CA ARG A 124 -12.14 -1.56 2.33
C ARG A 124 -11.12 -0.46 2.59
N LEU A 125 -9.85 -0.84 2.68
CA LEU A 125 -8.74 0.10 2.66
C LEU A 125 -8.42 0.46 1.20
N THR A 126 -8.36 1.75 0.92
CA THR A 126 -8.00 2.34 -0.36
C THR A 126 -7.02 3.47 -0.14
N PHE A 127 -6.33 3.90 -1.19
CA PHE A 127 -5.35 4.97 -1.12
C PHE A 127 -5.64 5.99 -2.22
N ASN A 128 -5.55 7.28 -1.88
CA ASN A 128 -5.69 8.32 -2.87
C ASN A 128 -4.33 8.63 -3.50
N TYR A 129 -4.09 8.07 -4.69
CA TYR A 129 -2.89 8.29 -5.52
C TYR A 129 -3.12 9.29 -6.65
N GLN A 130 -4.13 10.16 -6.59
CA GLN A 130 -4.44 11.12 -7.66
C GLN A 130 -3.26 12.04 -8.05
N ASN A 131 -2.27 12.20 -7.16
CA ASN A 131 -1.08 13.04 -7.38
C ASN A 131 0.14 12.24 -7.85
N VAL A 132 0.03 10.92 -8.00
CA VAL A 132 1.03 10.08 -8.66
C VAL A 132 0.61 10.01 -10.13
N VAL A 133 1.04 11.00 -10.91
CA VAL A 133 0.63 11.16 -12.32
C VAL A 133 1.71 10.55 -13.22
N GLU A 134 1.32 9.62 -14.08
CA GLU A 134 2.21 8.99 -15.06
C GLU A 134 1.94 9.53 -16.47
N ASP A 135 3.00 9.71 -17.28
CA ASP A 135 2.86 10.09 -18.70
C ASP A 135 2.35 8.94 -19.57
N THR A 136 2.75 7.72 -19.22
CA THR A 136 2.30 6.48 -19.88
C THR A 136 2.31 5.39 -18.82
N PRO A 137 1.14 4.82 -18.44
CA PRO A 137 1.08 3.86 -17.34
C PRO A 137 2.09 2.73 -17.55
N GLY A 138 2.86 2.40 -16.51
CA GLY A 138 3.91 1.39 -16.54
C GLY A 138 3.47 0.04 -17.11
N CYS A 139 2.17 -0.28 -17.01
CA CYS A 139 1.54 -1.45 -17.60
C CYS A 139 0.30 -1.03 -18.42
N PHE A 140 0.23 -1.46 -19.68
CA PHE A 140 -0.96 -1.34 -20.53
C PHE A 140 -1.65 -2.70 -20.59
N VAL A 141 -2.94 -2.72 -20.29
CA VAL A 141 -3.82 -3.83 -20.71
C VAL A 141 -4.39 -3.42 -22.06
N GLU A 142 -4.28 -4.28 -23.07
CA GLU A 142 -4.87 -4.01 -24.38
C GLU A 142 -6.35 -3.64 -24.25
N LEU A 143 -6.77 -2.68 -25.09
CA LEU A 143 -8.15 -2.21 -25.10
C LEU A 143 -9.06 -3.39 -25.47
N MET A 144 -10.04 -3.68 -24.61
CA MET A 144 -10.95 -4.85 -24.72
C MET A 144 -11.68 -5.03 -26.06
N TYR A 145 -11.68 -4.01 -26.93
CA TYR A 145 -12.33 -4.06 -28.24
C TYR A 145 -11.78 -5.18 -29.14
N SER A 146 -10.44 -5.35 -29.23
CA SER A 146 -9.84 -6.41 -30.03
C SER A 146 -10.16 -7.81 -29.49
N CYS A 147 -10.24 -7.94 -28.17
CA CYS A 147 -10.66 -9.18 -27.51
C CYS A 147 -12.12 -9.53 -27.81
N HIS A 148 -13.01 -8.55 -27.97
CA HIS A 148 -14.42 -8.79 -28.25
C HIS A 148 -14.66 -9.36 -29.66
N ASP A 149 -13.94 -8.88 -30.67
CA ASP A 149 -14.06 -9.40 -32.04
C ASP A 149 -13.60 -10.85 -32.12
N TYR A 150 -12.51 -11.19 -31.42
CA TYR A 150 -12.07 -12.58 -31.27
C TYR A 150 -13.13 -13.41 -30.55
N LEU A 151 -13.58 -13.00 -29.37
CA LEU A 151 -14.56 -13.76 -28.57
C LEU A 151 -15.92 -13.90 -29.28
N GLY A 152 -16.31 -12.94 -30.12
CA GLY A 152 -17.55 -12.97 -30.90
C GLY A 152 -17.52 -13.88 -32.13
N HIS A 153 -16.40 -14.55 -32.43
CA HIS A 153 -16.30 -15.42 -33.58
C HIS A 153 -17.28 -16.62 -33.46
N PRO A 154 -18.09 -16.92 -34.48
CA PRO A 154 -19.16 -17.93 -34.38
C PRO A 154 -18.67 -19.38 -34.20
N LEU A 155 -17.37 -19.63 -34.39
CA LEU A 155 -16.74 -20.93 -34.11
C LEU A 155 -16.46 -21.16 -32.61
N HIS A 156 -16.55 -20.12 -31.78
CA HIS A 156 -16.40 -20.28 -30.33
C HIS A 156 -17.72 -20.79 -29.72
N GLU A 157 -17.77 -22.09 -29.43
CA GLU A 157 -18.98 -22.75 -28.89
C GLU A 157 -19.01 -22.79 -27.35
N MET A 158 -17.88 -22.53 -26.69
CA MET A 158 -17.75 -22.60 -25.24
C MET A 158 -16.93 -21.43 -24.71
N PHE A 159 -17.41 -20.83 -23.62
CA PHE A 159 -16.76 -19.73 -22.93
C PHE A 159 -16.59 -20.08 -21.46
N PHE A 160 -15.44 -19.73 -20.91
CA PHE A 160 -15.21 -19.77 -19.47
C PHE A 160 -14.69 -18.41 -19.00
N LYS A 161 -15.16 -17.98 -17.83
CA LYS A 161 -14.73 -16.75 -17.19
C LYS A 161 -14.15 -17.09 -15.84
N LEU A 162 -12.96 -16.58 -15.57
CA LEU A 162 -12.29 -16.70 -14.29
C LEU A 162 -12.10 -15.30 -13.71
N ASP A 163 -12.36 -15.15 -12.42
CA ASP A 163 -12.04 -13.94 -11.67
C ASP A 163 -10.87 -14.23 -10.74
N LEU A 164 -9.73 -13.59 -11.00
CA LEU A 164 -8.54 -13.71 -10.17
C LEU A 164 -8.64 -12.71 -9.03
N LYS A 165 -9.27 -13.15 -7.94
CA LYS A 165 -9.36 -12.35 -6.72
C LYS A 165 -7.96 -11.94 -6.27
N HIS A 166 -7.77 -10.64 -6.06
CA HIS A 166 -6.50 -10.06 -5.59
C HIS A 166 -5.32 -10.21 -6.57
N GLY A 167 -5.56 -10.48 -7.86
CA GLY A 167 -4.49 -10.71 -8.85
C GLY A 167 -3.46 -9.57 -8.96
N TYR A 168 -3.86 -8.32 -8.69
CA TYR A 168 -2.94 -7.17 -8.70
C TYR A 168 -1.83 -7.28 -7.64
N TRP A 169 -2.05 -7.99 -6.53
CA TRP A 169 -1.02 -8.23 -5.50
C TRP A 169 0.05 -9.22 -5.95
N ALA A 170 -0.14 -9.92 -7.07
CA ALA A 170 0.90 -10.75 -7.65
C ALA A 170 1.93 -9.93 -8.44
N ILE A 171 1.61 -8.69 -8.82
CA ILE A 171 2.47 -7.84 -9.65
C ILE A 171 3.37 -6.98 -8.75
N LEU A 172 4.68 -7.12 -8.97
CA LEU A 172 5.72 -6.38 -8.25
C LEU A 172 5.76 -4.93 -8.72
N VAL A 173 5.72 -3.99 -7.77
CA VAL A 173 6.19 -2.62 -8.02
C VAL A 173 7.72 -2.63 -7.95
N HIS A 174 8.34 -2.07 -8.99
CA HIS A 174 9.79 -1.94 -9.06
C HIS A 174 10.34 -1.29 -7.77
N PRO A 175 11.39 -1.86 -7.13
CA PRO A 175 11.87 -1.39 -5.82
C PRO A 175 12.11 0.11 -5.73
N ASP A 176 12.72 0.68 -6.77
CA ASP A 176 13.07 2.10 -6.81
C ASP A 176 11.84 3.01 -6.88
N ASP A 177 10.69 2.50 -7.32
CA ASP A 177 9.47 3.30 -7.54
C ASP A 177 8.46 3.17 -6.40
N ARG A 178 8.66 2.23 -5.48
CA ARG A 178 7.70 1.96 -4.38
C ARG A 178 7.43 3.20 -3.54
N HIS A 179 8.44 4.07 -3.41
CA HIS A 179 8.39 5.26 -2.57
C HIS A 179 7.34 6.29 -3.02
N TYR A 180 6.86 6.21 -4.28
CA TYR A 180 5.75 7.03 -4.78
C TYR A 180 4.41 6.70 -4.12
N PHE A 181 4.27 5.48 -3.60
CA PHE A 181 3.04 4.94 -3.01
C PHE A 181 3.05 4.93 -1.48
N ASP A 182 4.00 5.64 -0.86
CA ASP A 182 4.10 5.74 0.60
C ASP A 182 2.83 6.35 1.21
N PHE A 183 2.47 5.87 2.40
CA PHE A 183 1.37 6.40 3.20
C PHE A 183 1.71 6.33 4.69
N SER A 184 0.95 7.02 5.53
CA SER A 184 1.12 6.97 6.98
C SER A 184 -0.17 6.58 7.68
N ILE A 185 -0.05 5.90 8.83
CA ILE A 185 -1.17 5.52 9.69
C ILE A 185 -0.80 5.95 11.10
N SER A 186 -1.64 6.77 11.74
CA SER A 186 -1.32 7.27 13.06
C SER A 186 -1.25 6.15 14.10
N GLY A 187 -0.16 6.15 14.89
CA GLY A 187 0.08 5.18 15.96
C GLY A 187 0.54 3.81 15.50
N LEU A 188 1.08 3.73 14.29
CA LEU A 188 1.77 2.58 13.72
C LEU A 188 3.20 2.96 13.32
#